data_AF-J0K375-F1
#
_entry.id   AF-J0K375-F1
#
_cell.length_a   1.000
_cell.length_b   1.000
_cell.length_c   1.000
_cell.angle_alpha   90.00
_cell.angle_beta   90.00
_cell.angle_gamma   90.00
#
_symmetry.space_group_name_H-M   'P 1'
#
loop_
_entity.id
_entity.type
_entity.pdbx_description
1 polymer ?
#
loop_
_entity_poly.entity_id
_entity_poly.type
_entity_poly.pdbx_seq_one_letter_code
_entity_poly.pdbx_strand_id
1 'polypeptide(L)' 'MTGRSALILCAACGLLVLAACTEKPQTGGGVRVDAPPYAGTGSNFTQPGWKAGDKAGWEQQLKARQQYGQNEYTRSTR' A
#
# COMPACT_ATOMS: atom_id res chain seq x y z
N MET A 1 50.00 21.83 -23.24
CA MET A 1 48.54 21.77 -23.55
C MET A 1 47.86 20.48 -23.08
N THR A 2 48.60 19.50 -22.53
CA THR A 2 48.07 18.18 -22.13
C THR A 2 47.42 18.16 -20.74
N GLY A 3 47.98 18.87 -19.75
CA GLY A 3 47.46 18.86 -18.37
C GLY A 3 46.10 19.56 -18.18
N ARG A 4 45.86 20.68 -18.88
CA ARG A 4 44.57 21.36 -18.86
C ARG A 4 43.46 20.52 -19.50
N SER A 5 43.75 19.87 -20.63
CA SER A 5 42.80 18.98 -21.30
C SER A 5 42.47 17.74 -20.45
N ALA A 6 43.45 17.18 -19.74
CA ALA A 6 43.23 16.07 -18.82
C ALA A 6 42.32 16.44 -17.64
N LEU A 7 42.51 17.63 -17.05
CA LEU A 7 41.65 18.12 -15.97
C LEU A 7 40.21 18.35 -16.41
N ILE A 8 40.01 18.90 -17.61
CA ILE A 8 38.67 19.11 -18.18
C ILE A 8 37.97 17.76 -18.43
N LEU A 9 38.69 16.77 -18.94
CA LEU A 9 38.14 15.44 -19.21
C LEU A 9 37.73 14.72 -17.91
N CYS A 10 38.56 14.79 -16.87
CA CYS A 10 38.23 14.22 -15.56
C CYS A 10 37.00 14.90 -14.93
N ALA A 11 36.88 16.22 -15.03
CA ALA A 11 35.73 16.95 -14.53
C ALA A 11 34.44 16.56 -15.28
N ALA A 12 34.50 16.41 -16.60
CA ALA A 12 33.36 15.97 -17.41
C ALA A 12 32.91 14.55 -17.04
N CYS A 13 33.84 13.61 -16.85
CA CYS A 13 33.52 12.25 -16.41
C CYS A 13 32.88 12.23 -15.01
N GLY A 14 33.34 13.08 -14.08
CA GLY A 14 32.77 13.18 -12.73
C GLY A 14 31.30 13.61 -12.73
N LEU A 15 30.92 14.54 -13.61
CA LEU A 15 29.53 14.99 -13.75
C LEU A 15 28.61 13.89 -14.30
N LEU A 16 29.10 13.04 -15.22
CA LEU A 16 28.33 11.93 -15.78
C LEU A 16 28.05 10.83 -14.73
N VAL A 17 29.03 10.55 -13.85
CA VAL A 17 28.84 9.58 -12.75
C VAL A 17 27.83 10.09 -11.73
N LEU A 18 27.81 11.40 -11.44
CA LEU A 18 26.81 12.00 -10.54
C LEU A 18 25.38 11.95 -11.11
N ALA A 19 25.23 12.09 -12.43
CA ALA A 19 23.94 11.96 -13.11
C ALA A 19 23.41 10.52 -13.12
N ALA A 20 24.25 9.50 -12.88
CA ALA A 20 23.82 8.11 -12.84
C ALA A 20 22.98 7.75 -11.59
N CYS A 21 23.00 8.59 -10.55
CA CYS A 21 22.22 8.40 -9.32
C CYS A 21 20.85 9.11 -9.35
N THR A 22 20.45 9.75 -10.45
CA THR A 22 19.13 10.37 -10.55
C THR A 22 18.10 9.34 -11.01
N GLU A 23 17.49 8.63 -10.07
CA GLU A 23 16.30 7.85 -10.37
C GLU A 23 15.15 8.78 -10.82
N LYS A 24 14.29 8.30 -11.73
CA LYS A 24 13.06 9.03 -12.09
C LYS A 24 12.32 9.30 -10.78
N PRO A 25 11.82 10.53 -10.54
CA PRO A 25 11.03 10.82 -9.35
C PRO A 25 10.01 9.72 -9.12
N GLN A 26 10.16 9.00 -8.01
CA GLN A 26 9.16 8.05 -7.53
C GLN A 26 7.97 8.89 -7.07
N THR A 27 7.25 9.49 -8.02
CA THR A 27 5.91 9.98 -7.77
C THR A 27 5.07 8.74 -7.58
N GLY A 28 5.09 8.19 -6.36
CA GLY A 28 4.12 7.18 -5.95
C GLY A 28 2.78 7.71 -6.41
N GLY A 29 2.16 7.03 -7.39
CA GLY A 29 0.95 7.54 -8.03
C GLY A 29 0.00 8.05 -6.95
N GLY A 30 -0.53 9.26 -7.14
CA GLY A 30 -1.15 10.08 -6.09
C GLY A 30 -2.13 9.33 -5.21
N VAL A 31 -2.46 9.89 -4.04
CA VAL A 31 -3.27 9.25 -2.97
C VAL A 31 -4.36 8.37 -3.57
N ARG A 32 -4.13 7.06 -3.55
CA ARG A 32 -5.13 6.08 -3.97
C ARG A 32 -6.09 5.91 -2.81
N VAL A 33 -7.37 6.13 -3.07
CA VAL A 33 -8.41 5.79 -2.11
C VAL A 33 -8.71 4.32 -2.33
N ASP A 34 -8.45 3.51 -1.31
CA ASP A 34 -8.75 2.09 -1.35
C ASP A 34 -10.24 1.86 -1.61
N ALA A 35 -10.55 0.74 -2.26
CA ALA A 35 -11.95 0.34 -2.44
C ALA A 35 -12.61 0.17 -1.05
N PRO A 36 -13.90 0.51 -0.91
CA PRO A 36 -14.62 0.27 0.33
C PRO A 36 -14.53 -1.21 0.73
N PRO A 37 -14.34 -1.55 2.01
CA PRO A 37 -14.10 -2.93 2.43
C PRO A 37 -15.31 -3.85 2.20
N TYR A 38 -16.52 -3.28 2.10
CA TYR A 38 -17.74 -4.02 1.74
C TYR A 38 -17.87 -4.28 0.23
N ALA A 39 -17.04 -3.67 -0.63
CA ALA A 39 -17.15 -3.79 -2.09
C ALA A 39 -16.88 -5.21 -2.61
N GLY A 40 -16.26 -6.08 -1.82
CA GLY A 40 -15.90 -7.44 -2.23
C GLY A 40 -14.40 -7.61 -2.42
N THR A 41 -13.91 -8.85 -2.30
CA THR A 41 -12.48 -9.17 -2.46
C THR A 41 -12.11 -9.61 -3.87
N GLY A 42 -13.10 -9.84 -4.75
CA GLY A 42 -12.89 -10.45 -6.08
C GLY A 42 -12.42 -11.90 -6.04
N SER A 43 -12.34 -12.50 -4.85
CA SER A 43 -11.90 -13.87 -4.61
C SER A 43 -13.08 -14.79 -4.36
N ASN A 44 -12.92 -16.09 -4.66
CA ASN A 44 -13.88 -17.12 -4.28
C ASN A 44 -13.77 -17.51 -2.80
N PHE A 45 -12.69 -17.14 -2.12
CA PHE A 45 -12.47 -17.45 -0.70
C PHE A 45 -13.13 -16.39 0.18
N THR A 46 -14.45 -16.54 0.34
CA THR A 46 -15.30 -15.63 1.11
C THR A 46 -16.00 -16.37 2.22
N GLN A 47 -16.36 -15.65 3.29
CA GLN A 47 -17.20 -16.24 4.32
C GLN A 47 -18.57 -16.58 3.72
N PRO A 48 -19.12 -17.80 3.95
CA PRO A 48 -20.44 -18.16 3.45
C PRO A 48 -21.51 -17.11 3.79
N GLY A 49 -22.34 -16.78 2.80
CA GLY A 49 -23.40 -15.78 2.95
C GLY A 49 -22.96 -14.32 2.83
N TRP A 50 -21.65 -14.03 2.69
CA TRP A 50 -21.21 -12.66 2.38
C TRP A 50 -21.62 -12.28 0.95
N LYS A 51 -22.11 -11.05 0.79
CA LYS A 51 -22.47 -10.44 -0.49
C LYS A 51 -21.62 -9.21 -0.73
N ALA A 52 -20.88 -9.19 -1.84
CA ALA A 52 -20.14 -8.02 -2.27
C ALA A 52 -21.09 -6.83 -2.51
N GLY A 53 -20.71 -5.65 -2.02
CA GLY A 53 -21.51 -4.42 -2.09
C GLY A 53 -22.50 -4.24 -0.92
N ASP A 54 -22.78 -5.27 -0.12
CA ASP A 54 -23.71 -5.16 1.01
C ASP A 54 -23.01 -4.57 2.25
N LYS A 55 -23.06 -3.25 2.37
CA LYS A 55 -22.50 -2.51 3.51
C LYS A 55 -23.13 -2.90 4.84
N ALA A 56 -24.46 -3.00 4.91
CA ALA A 56 -25.17 -3.27 6.16
C ALA A 56 -24.86 -4.69 6.66
N GLY A 57 -24.89 -5.67 5.78
CA GLY A 57 -24.51 -7.05 6.12
C GLY A 57 -23.05 -7.17 6.56
N TRP A 58 -22.14 -6.42 5.93
CA TRP A 58 -20.73 -6.37 6.31
C TRP A 58 -20.53 -5.78 7.71
N GLU A 59 -21.17 -4.64 8.03
CA GLU A 59 -21.10 -3.99 9.35
C GLU A 59 -21.68 -4.89 10.45
N GLN A 60 -22.81 -5.56 10.20
CA GLN A 60 -23.43 -6.48 11.15
C GLN A 60 -22.54 -7.69 11.44
N GLN A 61 -21.92 -8.28 10.41
CA GLN A 61 -20.95 -9.37 10.57
C GLN A 61 -19.77 -8.95 11.46
N LEU A 62 -19.21 -7.76 11.23
CA LEU A 62 -18.13 -7.22 12.06
C LEU A 62 -18.55 -7.02 13.51
N LYS A 63 -19.74 -6.44 13.73
CA LYS A 63 -20.29 -6.23 15.07
C LYS A 63 -20.48 -7.56 15.80
N ALA A 64 -21.06 -8.56 15.16
CA ALA A 64 -21.25 -9.88 15.74
C ALA A 64 -19.90 -10.54 16.12
N ARG A 65 -18.88 -10.46 15.24
CA ARG A 65 -17.53 -10.98 15.54
C ARG A 65 -16.91 -10.29 16.75
N GLN A 66 -17.03 -8.97 16.84
CA GLN A 66 -16.52 -8.21 17.99
C GLN A 66 -17.24 -8.61 19.29
N GLN A 67 -18.58 -8.69 19.26
CA GLN A 67 -19.38 -8.94 20.46
C GLN A 67 -19.30 -10.37 20.98
N TYR A 68 -19.29 -11.37 20.09
CA TYR A 68 -19.38 -12.79 20.48
C TYR A 68 -18.08 -13.57 20.30
N GLY A 69 -17.19 -13.07 19.46
CA GLY A 69 -15.95 -13.77 19.10
C GLY A 69 -14.71 -13.25 19.82
N GLN A 70 -14.61 -11.94 20.01
CA GLN A 70 -13.36 -11.27 20.43
C GLN A 70 -13.50 -10.43 21.70
N ASN A 71 -14.66 -10.44 22.34
CA ASN A 71 -14.89 -9.71 23.58
C ASN A 71 -14.93 -10.69 24.77
N GLU A 72 -13.88 -10.68 25.58
CA GLU A 72 -13.82 -11.51 26.80
C GLU A 72 -14.86 -11.10 27.86
N TYR A 73 -15.26 -9.82 27.92
CA TYR A 73 -16.26 -9.36 28.90
C TYR A 73 -17.63 -10.00 28.69
N THR A 74 -17.99 -10.34 27.45
CA THR A 74 -19.25 -11.05 27.15
C THR A 74 -19.13 -12.56 27.39
N ARG A 75 -17.92 -13.11 27.57
CA ARG A 75 -17.70 -14.53 27.88
C ARG A 75 -17.78 -14.83 29.38
N SER A 76 -17.37 -13.90 30.24
CA SER A 76 -17.33 -14.08 31.70
C SER A 76 -18.71 -14.04 32.40
N THR A 77 -19.79 -13.74 31.67
CA THR A 77 -21.17 -13.66 32.21
C THR A 77 -22.04 -14.87 31.83
N ARG A 78 -21.46 -15.91 31.25
CA ARG A 78 -22.15 -17.20 31.00
C ARG A 78 -21.76 -18.20 32.08
#